data_AF-A0A804RC98-F1
#
_entry.id   AF-A0A804RC98-F1
#
_cell.length_a   1.000
_cell.length_b   1.000
_cell.length_c   1.000
_cell.angle_alpha   90.00
_cell.angle_beta   90.00
_cell.angle_gamma   90.00
#
_symmetry.space_group_name_H-M   'P 1'
#
loop_
_entity.id
_entity.type
_entity.pdbx_description
1 polymer ?
#
loop_
_entity_poly.entity_id
_entity_poly.type
_entity_poly.pdbx_seq_one_letter_code
_entity_poly.pdbx_strand_id
1 'polypeptide(L)'
;MVESHSSISPDDFWNQPPAKALKAGITTSRGKKLAVQWPTTELPAATYYVALYFQDPRTASPFSWRVFDVAVNGNDFFRGLNASAAGVMVYSSMMQLSGKTEILLTPNETSPVGPLINAGEIYQIVPLGGRTATRDVVAMEDLASSLKNLPPDWAGDPCLPQQHSWTGVECSQGSPVRVLSLDLKNHGLSGSLPDSIVHLTGMKTIYLSGNNLSGPIPDLSSMHALTAVRLDSNQFSGTINPSMEKLANLKELHLNNNNLTGKIPDGLKNKAGLDLRTEGNKFE
;
A
#
# COMPACT_ATOMS: atom_id res chain seq x y z
N MET A 1 -11.08 2.07 33.00
CA MET A 1 -10.63 1.93 31.61
C MET A 1 -11.69 2.57 30.73
N VAL A 2 -11.33 3.38 29.75
CA VAL A 2 -12.30 3.92 28.78
C VAL A 2 -12.33 2.96 27.60
N GLU A 3 -13.39 2.18 27.49
CA GLU A 3 -13.59 1.26 26.37
C GLU A 3 -14.05 2.04 25.15
N SER A 4 -13.54 1.68 23.97
CA SER A 4 -14.01 2.26 22.71
C SER A 4 -15.35 1.63 22.35
N HIS A 5 -16.37 2.44 22.13
CA HIS A 5 -17.70 1.96 21.70
C HIS A 5 -17.90 2.02 20.18
N SER A 6 -16.88 2.44 19.42
CA SER A 6 -16.87 2.43 17.96
C SER A 6 -15.93 1.34 17.44
N SER A 7 -16.45 0.44 16.61
CA SER A 7 -15.65 -0.51 15.83
C SER A 7 -15.13 0.20 14.58
N ILE A 8 -13.82 0.45 14.52
CA ILE A 8 -13.16 0.98 13.33
C ILE A 8 -12.48 -0.20 12.64
N SER A 9 -12.75 -0.42 11.34
CA SER A 9 -12.10 -1.49 10.58
C SER A 9 -10.64 -1.11 10.29
N PRO A 10 -9.65 -2.00 10.48
CA PRO A 10 -8.25 -1.73 10.17
C PRO A 10 -7.94 -1.53 8.68
N ASP A 11 -8.86 -1.97 7.81
CA ASP A 11 -8.64 -2.08 6.36
C ASP A 11 -8.62 -0.72 5.64
N ASP A 12 -9.03 0.36 6.30
CA ASP A 12 -9.06 1.72 5.74
C ASP A 12 -7.77 2.53 6.01
N PHE A 13 -6.78 1.96 6.72
CA PHE A 13 -5.61 2.70 7.20
C PHE A 13 -4.28 2.22 6.58
N TRP A 14 -3.67 3.10 5.79
CA TRP A 14 -2.32 2.93 5.23
C TRP A 14 -1.21 2.80 6.29
N ASN A 15 -1.44 3.31 7.51
CA ASN A 15 -0.52 3.20 8.65
C ASN A 15 -1.29 2.72 9.89
N GLN A 16 -1.43 1.41 10.07
CA GLN A 16 -2.21 0.84 11.17
C GLN A 16 -1.81 1.46 12.54
N PRO A 17 -2.74 2.10 13.28
CA PRO A 17 -2.46 2.59 14.62
C PRO A 17 -2.16 1.41 15.55
N PRO A 18 -1.50 1.63 16.72
CA PRO A 18 -1.19 0.53 17.62
C PRO A 18 -2.46 -0.27 17.96
N ALA A 19 -2.41 -1.61 17.87
CA ALA A 19 -3.59 -2.47 18.02
C ALA A 19 -4.39 -2.23 19.31
N LYS A 20 -3.73 -1.71 20.36
CA LYS A 20 -4.41 -1.27 21.58
C LYS A 20 -5.34 -0.10 21.33
N ALA A 21 -4.91 0.94 20.61
CA ALA A 21 -5.71 2.12 20.28
C ALA A 21 -6.99 1.78 19.49
N LEU A 22 -6.94 0.70 18.67
CA LEU A 22 -8.10 0.13 17.95
C LEU A 22 -9.13 -0.56 18.87
N LYS A 23 -8.69 -1.13 20.00
CA LYS A 23 -9.55 -1.87 20.94
C LYS A 23 -10.00 -1.01 22.13
N ALA A 24 -9.12 -0.16 22.64
CA ALA A 24 -9.35 0.74 23.77
C ALA A 24 -8.37 1.92 23.71
N GLY A 25 -8.80 3.12 24.10
CA GLY A 25 -7.88 4.27 24.09
C GLY A 25 -6.62 4.05 24.95
N ILE A 26 -5.46 4.45 24.44
CA ILE A 26 -4.19 4.42 25.18
C ILE A 26 -4.15 5.67 26.07
N THR A 27 -4.03 5.49 27.39
CA THR A 27 -4.04 6.60 28.34
C THR A 27 -3.11 6.34 29.53
N THR A 28 -2.78 7.41 30.25
CA THR A 28 -2.06 7.36 31.52
C THR A 28 -2.82 8.15 32.59
N SER A 29 -2.43 7.98 33.85
CA SER A 29 -3.02 8.74 34.97
C SER A 29 -2.80 10.25 34.81
N ARG A 30 -3.64 11.05 35.47
CA ARG A 30 -3.54 12.52 35.48
C ARG A 30 -2.10 12.99 35.78
N GLY A 31 -1.62 13.94 34.99
CA GLY A 31 -0.28 14.52 35.13
C GLY A 31 0.87 13.60 34.69
N LYS A 32 0.60 12.41 34.16
CA LYS A 32 1.63 11.51 33.60
C LYS A 32 1.77 11.71 32.09
N LYS A 33 3.01 11.62 31.61
CA LYS A 33 3.32 11.63 30.18
C LYS A 33 2.85 10.33 29.53
N LEU A 34 2.42 10.42 28.28
CA LEU A 34 2.09 9.25 27.46
C LEU A 34 3.04 9.20 26.26
N ALA A 35 3.85 8.15 26.19
CA ALA A 35 4.69 7.85 25.03
C ALA A 35 4.03 6.76 24.19
N VAL A 36 3.95 6.98 22.88
CA VAL A 36 3.42 6.02 21.91
C VAL A 36 4.46 5.83 20.81
N GLN A 37 4.85 4.58 20.59
CA GLN A 37 5.70 4.20 19.46
C GLN A 37 4.79 4.00 18.25
N TRP A 38 4.82 4.94 17.32
CA TRP A 38 4.03 4.87 16.09
C TRP A 38 4.70 5.64 14.93
N PRO A 39 4.80 5.05 13.72
CA PRO A 39 4.32 3.70 13.35
C PRO A 39 5.06 2.58 14.09
N THR A 40 4.46 1.38 14.11
CA THR A 40 5.03 0.20 14.76
C THR A 40 6.27 -0.33 14.02
N THR A 41 6.42 0.06 12.76
CA THR A 41 7.55 -0.23 11.89
C THR A 41 8.56 0.92 11.87
N GLU A 42 9.80 0.62 11.50
CA GLU A 42 10.84 1.63 11.37
C GLU A 42 10.63 2.46 10.09
N LEU A 43 10.72 3.77 10.22
CA LEU A 43 10.63 4.69 9.09
C LEU A 43 11.97 4.81 8.36
N PRO A 44 12.01 4.74 7.02
CA PRO A 44 13.22 5.12 6.28
C PRO A 44 13.57 6.59 6.53
N ALA A 45 14.84 6.95 6.36
CA ALA A 45 15.27 8.33 6.47
C ALA A 45 14.69 9.16 5.31
N ALA A 46 13.70 10.01 5.63
CA ALA A 46 13.04 10.87 4.65
C ALA A 46 12.39 12.10 5.32
N THR A 47 11.93 13.03 4.48
CA THR A 47 11.01 14.07 4.89
C THR A 47 9.59 13.50 4.90
N TYR A 48 8.84 13.75 5.97
CA TYR A 48 7.47 13.29 6.16
C TYR A 48 6.51 14.47 6.38
N TYR A 49 5.31 14.31 5.84
CA TYR A 49 4.11 15.01 6.27
C TYR A 49 3.54 14.24 7.45
N VAL A 50 3.50 14.86 8.62
CA VAL A 50 2.98 14.28 9.84
C VAL A 50 1.71 15.03 10.19
N ALA A 51 0.57 14.34 10.30
CA ALA A 51 -0.69 14.90 10.76
C ALA A 51 -1.25 14.06 11.91
N LEU A 52 -1.46 14.73 13.05
CA LEU A 52 -2.02 14.15 14.26
C LEU A 52 -3.35 14.87 14.55
N TYR A 53 -4.41 14.08 14.70
CA TYR A 53 -5.74 14.58 15.03
C TYR A 53 -6.04 14.22 16.48
N PHE A 54 -6.62 15.11 17.25
CA PHE A 54 -6.96 14.84 18.64
C PHE A 54 -8.39 15.29 18.92
N GLN A 55 -9.17 14.46 19.58
CA GLN A 55 -10.55 14.75 19.95
C GLN A 55 -10.85 14.18 21.33
N ASP A 56 -11.54 14.95 22.16
CA ASP A 56 -12.01 14.43 23.43
C ASP A 56 -13.27 13.58 23.23
N PRO A 57 -13.25 12.27 23.52
CA PRO A 57 -14.41 11.40 23.31
C PRO A 57 -15.46 11.52 24.43
N ARG A 58 -15.20 12.32 25.48
CA ARG A 58 -16.13 12.49 26.59
C ARG A 58 -17.24 13.47 26.21
N THR A 59 -18.42 13.28 26.81
CA THR A 59 -19.56 14.21 26.67
C THR A 59 -19.10 15.64 26.97
N ALA A 60 -19.44 16.58 26.09
CA ALA A 60 -19.01 17.98 26.23
C ALA A 60 -19.42 18.55 27.60
N SER A 61 -18.43 19.06 28.34
CA SER A 61 -18.59 19.72 29.64
C SER A 61 -17.45 20.73 29.84
N PRO A 62 -17.56 21.65 30.82
CA PRO A 62 -16.48 22.58 31.17
C PRO A 62 -15.15 21.90 31.57
N PHE A 63 -15.17 20.59 31.83
CA PHE A 63 -14.00 19.78 32.22
C PHE A 63 -13.63 18.73 31.15
N SER A 64 -14.31 18.73 30.00
CA SER A 64 -14.10 17.76 28.90
C SER A 64 -13.09 18.28 27.89
N TRP A 65 -11.92 18.66 28.39
CA TRP A 65 -10.79 19.11 27.58
C TRP A 65 -9.50 18.44 28.04
N ARG A 66 -8.56 18.30 27.11
CA ARG A 66 -7.20 17.82 27.35
C ARG A 66 -6.24 18.86 26.81
N VAL A 67 -5.39 19.40 27.69
CA VAL A 67 -4.33 20.31 27.27
C VAL A 67 -2.99 19.62 27.46
N PHE A 68 -2.23 19.48 26.38
CA PHE A 68 -0.93 18.80 26.39
C PHE A 68 -0.01 19.32 25.29
N ASP A 69 1.28 19.16 25.50
CA ASP A 69 2.31 19.34 24.47
C ASP A 69 2.50 18.03 23.72
N VAL A 70 2.87 18.14 22.44
CA VAL A 70 3.18 17.04 21.54
C VAL A 70 4.64 17.17 21.14
N ALA A 71 5.41 16.11 21.30
CA ALA A 71 6.76 15.98 20.78
C ALA A 71 6.87 14.71 19.93
N VAL A 72 7.67 14.76 18.87
CA VAL A 72 7.95 13.62 18.00
C VAL A 72 9.47 13.41 17.93
N ASN A 73 9.94 12.23 18.32
CA ASN A 73 11.35 11.90 18.50
C ASN A 73 12.12 12.92 19.35
N GLY A 74 11.47 13.40 20.42
CA GLY A 74 12.05 14.39 21.35
C GLY A 74 12.04 15.83 20.84
N ASN A 75 11.62 16.09 19.60
CA ASN A 75 11.46 17.44 19.07
C ASN A 75 10.06 17.97 19.35
N ASP A 76 9.96 19.21 19.82
CA ASP A 76 8.68 19.87 20.04
C ASP A 76 7.90 19.98 18.73
N PHE A 77 6.71 19.39 18.70
CA PHE A 77 5.81 19.37 17.54
C PHE A 77 4.69 20.39 17.70
N PHE A 78 4.08 20.47 18.88
CA PHE A 78 3.07 21.47 19.22
C PHE A 78 3.04 21.71 20.74
N ARG A 79 2.80 22.94 21.19
CA ARG A 79 2.68 23.28 22.61
C ARG A 79 1.29 23.78 22.96
N GLY A 80 0.75 23.35 24.09
CA GLY A 80 -0.54 23.79 24.62
C GLY A 80 -1.74 23.36 23.76
N LEU A 81 -1.69 22.19 23.13
CA LEU A 81 -2.79 21.69 22.31
C LEU A 81 -4.02 21.46 23.19
N ASN A 82 -5.14 22.12 22.85
CA ASN A 82 -6.42 21.93 23.54
C ASN A 82 -7.34 21.02 22.72
N ALA A 83 -7.35 19.72 23.04
CA ALA A 83 -8.26 18.76 22.43
C ALA A 83 -9.62 18.79 23.15
N SER A 84 -10.67 19.15 22.39
CA SER A 84 -12.07 19.18 22.84
C SER A 84 -12.92 18.18 22.04
N ALA A 85 -14.22 18.10 22.34
CA ALA A 85 -15.15 17.28 21.58
C ALA A 85 -15.27 17.70 20.09
N ALA A 86 -14.86 18.92 19.72
CA ALA A 86 -14.86 19.38 18.33
C ALA A 86 -13.72 18.79 17.48
N GLY A 87 -12.69 18.23 18.12
CA GLY A 87 -11.47 17.79 17.44
C GLY A 87 -10.52 18.94 17.11
N VAL A 88 -9.23 18.61 16.96
CA VAL A 88 -8.17 19.52 16.55
C VAL A 88 -7.11 18.74 15.77
N MET A 89 -6.63 19.29 14.66
CA MET A 89 -5.54 18.69 13.90
C MET A 89 -4.30 19.56 13.99
N VAL A 90 -3.15 18.93 14.21
CA VAL A 90 -1.82 19.55 14.13
C VAL A 90 -0.99 18.79 13.12
N TYR A 91 -0.29 19.52 12.26
CA TYR A 91 0.49 18.91 11.19
C TYR A 91 1.82 19.62 10.96
N SER A 92 2.76 18.88 10.37
CA SER A 92 4.02 19.38 9.85
C SER A 92 4.24 18.82 8.45
N SER A 93 4.64 19.68 7.51
CA SER A 93 4.86 19.31 6.12
C SER A 93 6.32 19.12 5.76
N MET A 94 7.26 19.11 6.71
CA MET A 94 8.70 18.92 6.41
C MET A 94 9.44 18.24 7.57
N MET A 95 8.85 17.22 8.20
CA MET A 95 9.48 16.56 9.34
C MET A 95 10.49 15.51 8.90
N GLN A 96 11.75 15.61 9.31
CA GLN A 96 12.74 14.56 9.08
C GLN A 96 12.55 13.44 10.10
N LEU A 97 12.22 12.23 9.63
CA LEU A 97 12.09 11.04 10.48
C LEU A 97 12.96 9.91 9.94
N SER A 98 13.42 9.05 10.83
CA SER A 98 14.17 7.83 10.52
C SER A 98 14.12 6.87 11.72
N GLY A 99 14.10 5.56 11.46
CA GLY A 99 14.05 4.53 12.49
C GLY A 99 12.72 4.52 13.25
N LYS A 100 12.75 4.10 14.51
CA LYS A 100 11.56 4.09 15.38
C LYS A 100 11.08 5.50 15.67
N THR A 101 9.76 5.69 15.62
CA THR A 101 9.14 6.99 15.88
C THR A 101 8.37 6.97 17.20
N GLU A 102 8.76 7.85 18.11
CA GLU A 102 8.08 8.09 19.37
C GLU A 102 7.28 9.39 19.31
N ILE A 103 6.00 9.29 19.63
CA ILE A 103 5.12 10.44 19.90
C ILE A 103 4.96 10.54 21.41
N LEU A 104 5.36 11.67 21.99
CA LEU A 104 5.28 11.96 23.41
C LEU A 104 4.22 13.05 23.66
N LEU A 105 3.21 12.72 24.46
CA LEU A 105 2.22 13.67 24.96
C LEU A 105 2.54 14.06 26.41
N THR A 106 2.75 15.35 26.66
CA THR A 106 3.03 15.88 28.00
C THR A 106 1.85 16.72 28.48
N PRO A 107 1.06 16.25 29.47
CA PRO A 107 -0.10 17.00 29.95
C PRO A 107 0.30 18.29 30.65
N ASN A 108 -0.51 19.32 30.46
CA ASN A 108 -0.43 20.54 31.24
C ASN A 108 -0.89 20.27 32.69
N GLU A 109 -0.24 20.91 33.68
CA GLU A 109 -0.54 20.75 35.11
C GLU A 109 -2.01 21.06 35.45
N THR A 110 -2.62 21.98 34.71
CA THR A 110 -4.01 22.39 34.90
C THR A 110 -5.03 21.42 34.28
N SER A 111 -4.57 20.44 33.49
CA SER A 111 -5.50 19.54 32.78
C SER A 111 -6.23 18.62 33.77
N PRO A 112 -7.58 18.54 33.69
CA PRO A 112 -8.36 17.75 34.64
C PRO A 112 -8.20 16.23 34.43
N VAL A 113 -7.64 15.81 33.29
CA VAL A 113 -7.45 14.40 32.92
C VAL A 113 -6.09 14.15 32.27
N GLY A 114 -5.69 12.88 32.22
CA GLY A 114 -4.48 12.46 31.51
C GLY A 114 -4.63 12.50 29.98
N PRO A 115 -3.51 12.45 29.25
CA PRO A 115 -3.53 12.33 27.80
C PRO A 115 -4.15 10.99 27.38
N LEU A 116 -4.84 11.01 26.23
CA LEU A 116 -5.53 9.86 25.63
C LEU A 116 -5.21 9.86 24.12
N ILE A 117 -4.96 8.69 23.56
CA ILE A 117 -4.95 8.48 22.11
C ILE A 117 -5.86 7.30 21.80
N ASN A 118 -6.96 7.54 21.09
CA ASN A 118 -7.83 6.50 20.52
C ASN A 118 -7.53 6.30 19.02
N ALA A 119 -8.15 5.27 18.43
CA ALA A 119 -7.97 4.91 17.02
C ALA A 119 -8.26 6.02 16.01
N GLY A 120 -9.12 6.99 16.33
CA GLY A 120 -9.41 8.13 15.46
C GLY A 120 -8.36 9.24 15.51
N GLU A 121 -7.38 9.18 16.43
CA GLU A 121 -6.47 10.29 16.75
C GLU A 121 -5.06 10.17 16.15
N ILE A 122 -4.80 9.12 15.38
CA ILE A 122 -3.52 8.92 14.69
C ILE A 122 -3.84 8.75 13.21
N TYR A 123 -3.56 9.78 12.41
CA TYR A 123 -4.10 9.83 11.05
C TYR A 123 -3.05 9.58 9.96
N GLN A 124 -1.90 10.27 9.95
CA GLN A 124 -0.99 10.11 8.80
C GLN A 124 0.45 10.52 9.09
N ILE A 125 1.39 9.62 8.79
CA ILE A 125 2.80 9.96 8.51
C ILE A 125 3.07 9.52 7.07
N VAL A 126 3.26 10.50 6.17
CA VAL A 126 3.41 10.25 4.73
C VAL A 126 4.77 10.78 4.27
N PRO A 127 5.64 9.97 3.66
CA PRO A 127 6.88 10.48 3.11
C PRO A 127 6.58 11.50 1.99
N LEU A 128 7.31 12.60 1.95
CA LEU A 128 7.20 13.70 0.97
C LEU A 128 8.16 13.54 -0.20
N GLY A 129 9.14 12.64 -0.08
CA GLY A 129 10.08 12.25 -1.14
C GLY A 129 10.22 10.74 -1.20
N GLY A 130 10.74 10.21 -2.31
CA GLY A 130 10.94 8.77 -2.49
C GLY A 130 9.66 7.97 -2.73
N ARG A 131 8.58 8.63 -3.20
CA ARG A 131 7.27 8.02 -3.47
C ARG A 131 7.30 7.08 -4.67
N THR A 132 6.42 6.08 -4.68
CA THR A 132 6.11 5.34 -5.92
C THR A 132 5.50 6.28 -6.93
N ALA A 133 5.88 6.11 -8.20
CA ALA A 133 5.33 6.90 -9.28
C ALA A 133 3.80 6.79 -9.26
N THR A 134 3.09 7.92 -9.24
CA THR A 134 1.64 7.96 -9.08
C THR A 134 0.91 7.09 -10.09
N ARG A 135 1.39 7.03 -11.33
CA ARG A 135 0.82 6.14 -12.36
C ARG A 135 0.96 4.66 -12.00
N ASP A 136 2.07 4.27 -11.40
CA ASP A 136 2.27 2.89 -10.96
C ASP A 136 1.37 2.59 -9.76
N VAL A 137 1.20 3.53 -8.81
CA VAL A 137 0.25 3.39 -7.68
C VAL A 137 -1.17 3.15 -8.18
N VAL A 138 -1.68 4.02 -9.06
CA VAL A 138 -3.05 3.89 -9.60
C VAL A 138 -3.27 2.55 -10.31
N ALA A 139 -2.30 2.12 -11.12
CA ALA A 139 -2.41 0.82 -11.80
C ALA A 139 -2.38 -0.37 -10.83
N MET A 140 -1.62 -0.27 -9.74
CA MET A 140 -1.57 -1.31 -8.70
C MET A 140 -2.84 -1.31 -7.83
N GLU A 141 -3.44 -0.15 -7.54
CA GLU A 141 -4.73 -0.04 -6.85
C GLU A 141 -5.86 -0.64 -7.69
N ASP A 142 -5.90 -0.34 -9.00
CA ASP A 142 -6.85 -0.96 -9.92
C ASP A 142 -6.67 -2.49 -9.97
N LEU A 143 -5.43 -2.96 -10.03
CA LEU A 143 -5.12 -4.40 -9.99
C LEU A 143 -5.56 -5.03 -8.68
N ALA A 144 -5.30 -4.41 -7.54
CA ALA A 144 -5.79 -4.90 -6.25
C ALA A 144 -7.33 -4.99 -6.26
N SER A 145 -8.01 -3.97 -6.76
CA SER A 145 -9.48 -3.95 -6.81
C SER A 145 -10.09 -5.02 -7.73
N SER A 146 -9.38 -5.46 -8.77
CA SER A 146 -9.85 -6.45 -9.75
C SER A 146 -9.60 -7.90 -9.33
N LEU A 147 -8.83 -8.12 -8.27
CA LEU A 147 -8.40 -9.44 -7.79
C LEU A 147 -9.08 -9.83 -6.48
N LYS A 148 -9.07 -11.13 -6.19
CA LYS A 148 -9.54 -11.73 -4.94
C LYS A 148 -8.49 -12.67 -4.39
N ASN A 149 -8.56 -12.94 -3.07
CA ASN A 149 -7.56 -13.71 -2.31
C ASN A 149 -6.16 -13.06 -2.32
N LEU A 150 -6.13 -11.73 -2.28
CA LEU A 150 -4.89 -10.96 -2.23
C LEU A 150 -4.07 -11.25 -0.97
N PRO A 151 -2.73 -11.06 -1.04
CA PRO A 151 -1.92 -10.98 0.15
C PRO A 151 -2.42 -9.87 1.10
N PRO A 152 -2.40 -10.08 2.44
CA PRO A 152 -2.96 -9.12 3.40
C PRO A 152 -2.28 -7.73 3.44
N ASP A 153 -1.08 -7.61 2.86
CA ASP A 153 -0.28 -6.39 2.84
C ASP A 153 -0.49 -5.52 1.58
N TRP A 154 -1.39 -5.93 0.68
CA TRP A 154 -1.79 -5.18 -0.52
C TRP A 154 -2.73 -4.00 -0.21
N ALA A 155 -2.28 -3.09 0.66
CA ALA A 155 -2.96 -1.84 0.98
C ALA A 155 -1.96 -0.68 0.83
N GLY A 156 -2.41 0.48 0.33
CA GLY A 156 -1.67 1.75 0.05
C GLY A 156 -0.46 1.72 -0.91
N ASP A 157 0.69 2.34 -0.59
CA ASP A 157 1.84 2.44 -1.53
C ASP A 157 2.49 1.06 -1.80
N PRO A 158 2.50 0.59 -3.04
CA PRO A 158 2.95 -0.77 -3.36
C PRO A 158 4.45 -1.02 -3.17
N CYS A 159 5.28 0.04 -3.08
CA CYS A 159 6.73 -0.11 -2.95
C CYS A 159 7.31 0.43 -1.65
N LEU A 160 6.52 1.10 -0.82
CA LEU A 160 7.05 1.87 0.30
C LEU A 160 6.46 1.49 1.65
N PRO A 161 7.29 1.44 2.70
CA PRO A 161 8.76 1.66 2.69
C PRO A 161 9.49 0.54 1.93
N GLN A 162 10.68 0.80 1.36
CA GLN A 162 11.37 -0.14 0.45
C GLN A 162 11.61 -1.56 1.02
N GLN A 163 11.66 -1.71 2.34
CA GLN A 163 11.81 -3.01 3.01
C GLN A 163 10.49 -3.77 3.21
N HIS A 164 9.37 -3.12 2.91
CA HIS A 164 8.01 -3.60 3.06
C HIS A 164 7.16 -3.22 1.83
N SER A 165 7.71 -3.44 0.62
CA SER A 165 6.86 -3.47 -0.57
C SER A 165 5.81 -4.57 -0.42
N TRP A 166 4.70 -4.42 -1.14
CA TRP A 166 3.65 -5.44 -1.16
C TRP A 166 4.22 -6.81 -1.49
N THR A 167 3.66 -7.86 -0.89
CA THR A 167 4.04 -9.24 -1.17
C THR A 167 4.00 -9.49 -2.67
N GLY A 168 5.09 -10.04 -3.19
CA GLY A 168 5.25 -10.32 -4.62
C GLY A 168 5.63 -9.11 -5.48
N VAL A 169 5.77 -7.91 -4.93
CA VAL A 169 6.12 -6.69 -5.68
C VAL A 169 7.59 -6.32 -5.46
N GLU A 170 8.36 -6.24 -6.55
CA GLU A 170 9.73 -5.70 -6.54
C GLU A 170 9.75 -4.30 -7.15
N CYS A 171 10.49 -3.38 -6.54
CA CYS A 171 10.52 -1.99 -6.95
C CYS A 171 11.93 -1.44 -7.19
N SER A 172 12.03 -0.39 -8.01
CA SER A 172 13.30 0.23 -8.36
C SER A 172 13.90 1.01 -7.21
N GLN A 173 15.22 1.10 -7.21
CA GLN A 173 15.93 2.10 -6.41
C GLN A 173 15.83 3.48 -7.09
N GLY A 174 15.64 4.55 -6.31
CA GLY A 174 15.56 5.93 -6.81
C GLY A 174 14.23 6.63 -6.55
N SER A 175 14.09 7.86 -7.06
CA SER A 175 12.88 8.67 -6.91
C SER A 175 12.49 9.29 -8.26
N PRO A 176 11.26 9.06 -8.77
CA PRO A 176 10.21 8.22 -8.15
C PRO A 176 10.55 6.73 -8.22
N VAL A 177 10.07 5.98 -7.23
CA VAL A 177 10.16 4.50 -7.20
C VAL A 177 9.20 3.94 -8.27
N ARG A 178 9.63 2.90 -8.99
CA ARG A 178 8.86 2.25 -10.06
C ARG A 178 8.61 0.80 -9.70
N VAL A 179 7.45 0.27 -10.05
CA VAL A 179 7.18 -1.18 -9.94
C VAL A 179 7.90 -1.91 -11.08
N LEU A 180 8.70 -2.92 -10.73
CA LEU A 180 9.56 -3.65 -11.66
C LEU A 180 9.16 -5.12 -11.84
N SER A 181 8.61 -5.75 -10.81
CA SER A 181 8.20 -7.16 -10.86
C SER A 181 6.92 -7.38 -10.08
N LEU A 182 6.12 -8.33 -10.58
CA LEU A 182 5.01 -8.93 -9.86
C LEU A 182 5.16 -10.46 -9.90
N ASP A 183 5.41 -11.08 -8.75
CA ASP A 183 5.50 -12.54 -8.57
C ASP A 183 4.51 -13.02 -7.50
N LEU A 184 3.38 -13.56 -7.97
CA LEU A 184 2.33 -14.16 -7.15
C LEU A 184 1.93 -15.53 -7.67
N LYS A 185 2.90 -16.34 -8.09
CA LYS A 185 2.63 -17.72 -8.54
C LYS A 185 1.98 -18.54 -7.43
N ASN A 186 0.96 -19.33 -7.75
CA ASN A 186 0.30 -20.26 -6.83
C ASN A 186 -0.29 -19.61 -5.55
N HIS A 187 -0.77 -18.37 -5.65
CA HIS A 187 -1.38 -17.67 -4.51
C HIS A 187 -2.91 -17.87 -4.42
N GLY A 188 -3.50 -18.69 -5.30
CA GLY A 188 -4.94 -18.92 -5.32
C GLY A 188 -5.74 -17.67 -5.72
N LEU A 189 -5.10 -16.73 -6.41
CA LEU A 189 -5.72 -15.49 -6.86
C LEU A 189 -6.85 -15.79 -7.84
N SER A 190 -7.92 -15.01 -7.79
CA SER A 190 -8.99 -15.06 -8.79
C SER A 190 -9.44 -13.65 -9.18
N GLY A 191 -10.19 -13.52 -10.27
CA GLY A 191 -10.55 -12.23 -10.86
C GLY A 191 -9.99 -12.09 -12.27
N SER A 192 -9.66 -10.86 -12.67
CA SER A 192 -9.12 -10.54 -14.00
C SER A 192 -8.05 -9.47 -13.93
N LEU A 193 -7.16 -9.43 -14.92
CA LEU A 193 -6.20 -8.34 -15.07
C LEU A 193 -6.92 -7.10 -15.63
N PRO A 194 -6.78 -5.92 -15.02
CA PRO A 194 -7.39 -4.70 -15.52
C PRO A 194 -6.55 -4.12 -16.67
N ASP A 195 -7.19 -3.37 -17.58
CA ASP A 195 -6.49 -2.72 -18.69
C ASP A 195 -5.43 -1.72 -18.21
N SER A 196 -5.61 -1.13 -17.02
CA SER A 196 -4.65 -0.17 -16.46
C SER A 196 -3.28 -0.79 -16.09
N ILE A 197 -3.16 -2.12 -16.04
CA ILE A 197 -1.86 -2.80 -15.81
C ILE A 197 -0.81 -2.39 -16.85
N VAL A 198 -1.24 -2.00 -18.05
CA VAL A 198 -0.38 -1.55 -19.16
C VAL A 198 0.35 -0.24 -18.87
N HIS A 199 -0.06 0.49 -17.82
CA HIS A 199 0.58 1.72 -17.38
C HIS A 199 1.83 1.50 -16.52
N LEU A 200 2.10 0.25 -16.09
CA LEU A 200 3.30 -0.14 -15.35
C LEU A 200 4.51 -0.24 -16.29
N THR A 201 4.89 0.85 -16.94
CA THR A 201 5.91 0.83 -18.02
C THR A 201 7.34 0.50 -17.54
N GLY A 202 7.57 0.44 -16.23
CA GLY A 202 8.82 -0.01 -15.63
C GLY A 202 8.89 -1.53 -15.41
N MET A 203 7.75 -2.22 -15.54
CA MET A 203 7.61 -3.64 -15.27
C MET A 203 8.47 -4.48 -16.22
N LYS A 204 9.28 -5.34 -15.63
CA LYS A 204 10.18 -6.27 -16.32
C LYS A 204 9.62 -7.69 -16.33
N THR A 205 8.94 -8.09 -15.27
CA THR A 205 8.47 -9.46 -15.10
C THR A 205 7.07 -9.51 -14.49
N ILE A 206 6.22 -10.36 -15.06
CA ILE A 206 4.89 -10.67 -14.53
C ILE A 206 4.79 -12.19 -14.40
N TYR A 207 4.72 -12.69 -13.17
CA TYR A 207 4.63 -14.10 -12.84
C TYR A 207 3.37 -14.36 -12.02
N LEU A 208 2.32 -14.85 -12.70
CA LEU A 208 1.02 -15.15 -12.12
C LEU A 208 0.59 -16.59 -12.37
N SER A 209 1.55 -17.48 -12.66
CA SER A 209 1.31 -18.89 -12.96
C SER A 209 0.58 -19.63 -11.85
N GLY A 210 -0.31 -20.56 -12.20
CA GLY A 210 -0.98 -21.44 -11.22
C GLY A 210 -1.98 -20.72 -10.32
N ASN A 211 -2.72 -19.77 -10.87
CA ASN A 211 -3.81 -19.08 -10.18
C ASN A 211 -5.17 -19.39 -10.87
N ASN A 212 -6.25 -18.80 -10.37
CA ASN A 212 -7.59 -18.87 -10.94
C ASN A 212 -7.98 -17.57 -11.65
N LEU A 213 -7.02 -16.90 -12.30
CA LEU A 213 -7.27 -15.66 -13.04
C LEU A 213 -7.98 -15.95 -14.36
N SER A 214 -8.88 -15.05 -14.75
CA SER A 214 -9.80 -15.23 -15.87
C SER A 214 -9.95 -13.94 -16.69
N GLY A 215 -10.72 -14.01 -17.77
CA GLY A 215 -10.92 -12.89 -18.69
C GLY A 215 -9.81 -12.75 -19.72
N PRO A 216 -9.83 -11.69 -20.54
CA PRO A 216 -8.81 -11.44 -21.55
C PRO A 216 -7.48 -11.02 -20.93
N ILE A 217 -6.38 -11.30 -21.65
CA ILE A 217 -5.07 -10.71 -21.34
C ILE A 217 -5.04 -9.31 -21.96
N PRO A 218 -4.83 -8.24 -21.17
CA PRO A 218 -4.71 -6.87 -21.70
C PRO A 218 -3.58 -6.73 -22.73
N ASP A 219 -3.65 -5.73 -23.60
CA ASP A 219 -2.58 -5.47 -24.57
C ASP A 219 -1.34 -4.89 -23.87
N LEU A 220 -0.39 -5.77 -23.52
CA LEU A 220 0.84 -5.41 -22.82
C LEU A 220 1.87 -4.68 -23.71
N SER A 221 1.52 -4.30 -24.95
CA SER A 221 2.47 -3.76 -25.93
C SER A 221 3.13 -2.42 -25.55
N SER A 222 2.55 -1.66 -24.61
CA SER A 222 3.14 -0.44 -24.06
C SER A 222 4.21 -0.68 -22.99
N MET A 223 4.29 -1.90 -22.44
CA MET A 223 5.20 -2.26 -21.35
C MET A 223 6.56 -2.70 -21.90
N HIS A 224 7.26 -1.80 -22.60
CA HIS A 224 8.48 -2.10 -23.36
C HIS A 224 9.66 -2.67 -22.54
N ALA A 225 9.62 -2.53 -21.22
CA ALA A 225 10.60 -3.10 -20.30
C ALA A 225 10.39 -4.59 -20.03
N LEU A 226 9.27 -5.19 -20.45
CA LEU A 226 8.96 -6.59 -20.21
C LEU A 226 10.00 -7.51 -20.84
N THR A 227 10.45 -8.44 -20.02
CA THR A 227 11.40 -9.50 -20.36
C THR A 227 10.78 -10.88 -20.19
N ALA A 228 9.86 -11.04 -19.25
CA ALA A 228 9.17 -12.30 -19.03
C ALA A 228 7.72 -12.09 -18.57
N VAL A 229 6.80 -12.84 -19.18
CA VAL A 229 5.39 -12.88 -18.80
C VAL A 229 4.99 -14.35 -18.67
N ARG A 230 4.62 -14.78 -17.47
CA ARG A 230 4.14 -16.13 -17.17
C ARG A 230 2.75 -16.07 -16.56
N LEU A 231 1.79 -16.47 -17.37
CA LEU A 231 0.36 -16.50 -17.06
C LEU A 231 -0.19 -17.93 -17.20
N ASP A 232 0.69 -18.92 -17.28
CA ASP A 232 0.33 -20.32 -17.49
C ASP A 232 -0.48 -20.90 -16.33
N SER A 233 -1.24 -21.96 -16.61
CA SER A 233 -2.06 -22.65 -15.61
C SER A 233 -3.05 -21.70 -14.91
N ASN A 234 -3.84 -20.98 -15.71
CA ASN A 234 -4.91 -20.07 -15.30
C ASN A 234 -6.17 -20.36 -16.14
N GLN A 235 -7.12 -19.43 -16.15
CA GLN A 235 -8.38 -19.52 -16.89
C GLN A 235 -8.54 -18.34 -17.88
N PHE A 236 -7.43 -17.73 -18.33
CA PHE A 236 -7.46 -16.62 -19.28
C PHE A 236 -8.12 -17.04 -20.60
N SER A 237 -8.90 -16.14 -21.20
CA SER A 237 -9.67 -16.38 -22.42
C SER A 237 -9.45 -15.28 -23.45
N GLY A 238 -10.08 -15.37 -24.63
CA GLY A 238 -9.86 -14.43 -25.73
C GLY A 238 -8.59 -14.74 -26.53
N THR A 239 -8.12 -13.78 -27.31
CA THR A 239 -7.01 -13.95 -28.26
C THR A 239 -5.70 -13.36 -27.73
N ILE A 240 -4.57 -13.80 -28.28
CA ILE A 240 -3.28 -13.14 -28.04
C ILE A 240 -3.21 -11.87 -28.90
N ASN A 241 -3.00 -10.71 -28.26
CA ASN A 241 -2.86 -9.44 -28.97
C ASN A 241 -1.61 -9.43 -29.87
N PRO A 242 -1.75 -9.24 -31.20
CA PRO A 242 -0.61 -9.23 -32.12
C PRO A 242 0.44 -8.17 -31.80
N SER A 243 0.01 -7.02 -31.24
CA SER A 243 0.89 -5.93 -30.83
C SER A 243 2.00 -6.33 -29.86
N MET A 244 1.84 -7.46 -29.14
CA MET A 244 2.87 -7.98 -28.24
C MET A 244 4.17 -8.37 -28.98
N GLU A 245 4.14 -8.57 -30.31
CA GLU A 245 5.35 -8.78 -31.12
C GLU A 245 6.36 -7.63 -31.00
N LYS A 246 5.84 -6.41 -30.75
CA LYS A 246 6.62 -5.16 -30.61
C LYS A 246 7.44 -5.08 -29.32
N LEU A 247 7.21 -5.98 -28.37
CA LEU A 247 7.99 -6.04 -27.12
C LEU A 247 9.39 -6.57 -27.43
N ALA A 248 10.31 -5.65 -27.75
CA ALA A 248 11.66 -5.98 -28.21
C ALA A 248 12.48 -6.78 -27.17
N ASN A 249 12.22 -6.56 -25.88
CA ASN A 249 12.96 -7.18 -24.77
C ASN A 249 12.35 -8.49 -24.28
N LEU A 250 11.18 -8.89 -24.78
CA LEU A 250 10.45 -10.07 -24.30
C LEU A 250 11.17 -11.35 -24.72
N LYS A 251 11.55 -12.16 -23.72
CA LYS A 251 12.28 -13.42 -23.87
C LYS A 251 11.46 -14.62 -23.43
N GLU A 252 10.49 -14.43 -22.55
CA GLU A 252 9.61 -15.51 -22.09
C GLU A 252 8.15 -15.06 -22.18
N LEU A 253 7.32 -15.87 -22.84
CA LEU A 253 5.87 -15.71 -22.86
C LEU A 253 5.22 -17.08 -22.65
N HIS A 254 4.86 -17.38 -21.40
CA HIS A 254 4.22 -18.64 -21.03
C HIS A 254 2.74 -18.41 -20.81
N LEU A 255 1.93 -18.94 -21.72
CA LEU A 255 0.47 -18.82 -21.76
C LEU A 255 -0.21 -20.20 -21.76
N ASN A 256 0.56 -21.28 -21.65
CA ASN A 256 0.06 -22.66 -21.70
C ASN A 256 -0.96 -22.96 -20.58
N ASN A 257 -1.83 -23.95 -20.82
CA ASN A 257 -2.88 -24.37 -19.90
C ASN A 257 -3.82 -23.21 -19.50
N ASN A 258 -4.46 -22.60 -20.50
CA ASN A 258 -5.48 -21.55 -20.35
C ASN A 258 -6.66 -21.84 -21.30
N ASN A 259 -7.60 -20.90 -21.42
CA ASN A 259 -8.75 -20.96 -22.32
C ASN A 259 -8.61 -20.01 -23.54
N LEU A 260 -7.38 -19.69 -23.96
CA LEU A 260 -7.14 -18.77 -25.08
C LEU A 260 -7.58 -19.40 -26.41
N THR A 261 -8.03 -18.57 -27.34
CA THR A 261 -8.59 -18.96 -28.64
C THR A 261 -7.97 -18.16 -29.79
N GLY A 262 -8.38 -18.46 -31.02
CA GLY A 262 -7.92 -17.79 -32.23
C GLY A 262 -6.54 -18.27 -32.69
N LYS A 263 -5.80 -17.42 -33.38
CA LYS A 263 -4.47 -17.76 -33.92
C LYS A 263 -3.37 -17.14 -33.07
N ILE A 264 -2.29 -17.90 -32.88
CA ILE A 264 -1.06 -17.36 -32.32
C ILE A 264 -0.42 -16.43 -33.38
N PRO A 265 -0.16 -15.13 -33.08
CA PRO A 265 0.42 -14.18 -34.03
C PRO A 265 1.78 -14.65 -34.57
N ASP A 266 1.96 -14.57 -35.89
CA ASP A 266 3.19 -15.05 -36.54
C ASP A 266 4.43 -14.28 -36.09
N GLY A 267 4.29 -12.98 -35.78
CA GLY A 267 5.38 -12.18 -35.24
C GLY A 267 5.87 -12.65 -33.86
N LEU A 268 5.00 -13.28 -33.06
CA LEU A 268 5.41 -13.94 -31.81
C LEU A 268 6.02 -15.31 -32.07
N LYS A 269 5.41 -16.14 -32.94
CA LYS A 269 5.96 -17.47 -33.30
C LYS A 269 7.38 -17.37 -33.85
N ASN A 270 7.63 -16.36 -34.67
CA ASN A 270 8.90 -16.16 -35.37
C ASN A 270 9.86 -15.22 -34.62
N LYS A 271 9.51 -14.78 -33.40
CA LYS A 271 10.36 -13.88 -32.63
C LYS A 271 11.61 -14.62 -32.15
N ALA A 272 12.76 -14.25 -32.70
CA ALA A 272 14.03 -14.88 -32.36
C ALA A 272 14.33 -14.75 -30.84
N GLY A 273 14.64 -15.87 -30.20
CA GLY A 273 15.00 -15.93 -28.78
C GLY A 273 13.83 -15.85 -27.80
N LEU A 274 12.58 -15.86 -28.28
CA LEU A 274 11.39 -15.96 -27.41
C LEU A 274 11.11 -17.42 -27.05
N ASP A 275 11.10 -17.75 -25.75
CA ASP A 275 10.49 -18.97 -25.21
C ASP A 275 8.97 -18.77 -25.12
N LEU A 276 8.27 -19.19 -26.18
CA LEU A 276 6.81 -19.11 -26.30
C LEU A 276 6.18 -20.46 -25.96
N ARG A 277 5.32 -20.49 -24.93
CA ARG A 277 4.55 -21.69 -24.53
C ARG A 277 3.06 -21.40 -24.58
N THR A 278 2.33 -22.21 -25.33
CA THR A 278 0.92 -21.97 -25.68
C THR A 278 0.08 -23.25 -25.67
N GLU A 279 0.67 -24.40 -25.41
CA GLU A 279 0.03 -25.70 -25.33
C GLU A 279 -1.11 -25.73 -24.28
N GLY A 280 -2.10 -26.61 -24.45
CA GLY A 280 -3.24 -26.68 -23.53
C GLY A 280 -4.24 -25.53 -23.63
N ASN A 281 -4.17 -24.71 -24.69
CA ASN A 281 -5.18 -23.72 -25.08
C ASN A 281 -6.05 -24.24 -26.25
N LYS A 282 -6.97 -23.41 -26.74
CA LYS A 282 -7.94 -23.71 -27.82
C LYS A 282 -7.63 -22.91 -29.09
N PHE A 283 -6.36 -22.87 -29.50
CA PHE A 283 -5.92 -22.17 -30.71
C PHE A 283 -6.33 -22.92 -31.99
N GLU A 284 -6.51 -22.18 -33.07
CA GLU A 284 -6.73 -22.66 -34.45
C GLU A 284 -5.44 -23.04 -35.18
#